data_AF-A0A7C4TJW5-F1
#
_entry.id   AF-A0A7C4TJW5-F1
#
_cell.length_a   1.000
_cell.length_b   1.000
_cell.length_c   1.000
_cell.angle_alpha   90.00
_cell.angle_beta   90.00
_cell.angle_gamma   90.00
#
_symmetry.space_group_name_H-M   'P 1'
#
loop_
_entity.id
_entity.type
_entity.pdbx_description
1 polymer ?
#
loop_
_entity_poly.entity_id
_entity_poly.type
_entity_poly.pdbx_seq_one_letter_code
_entity_poly.pdbx_strand_id
1 'polypeptide(L)'
;MPVDLQQETTDLLQQLIRNACVNDGHVESGGEIRSVELLEQYLGDTGLDLERYEPKPGRASLVARIEGSDPNAPSLLLMGHTDVVPVNPDGWSHDPFSGELDENG
;
A
#
# COMPACT_ATOMS: atom_id res chain seq x y z
N MET A 1 15.20 17.24 -12.69
CA MET A 1 15.83 15.91 -12.91
C MET A 1 14.71 14.98 -13.32
N PRO A 2 14.86 14.14 -14.36
CA PRO A 2 13.86 13.12 -14.63
C PRO A 2 13.73 12.22 -13.39
N VAL A 3 12.49 11.88 -13.05
CA VAL A 3 12.19 10.98 -11.93
C VAL A 3 12.66 9.57 -12.32
N ASP A 4 13.43 8.93 -11.45
CA ASP A 4 13.76 7.51 -11.59
C ASP A 4 12.61 6.69 -11.04
N LEU A 5 11.71 6.26 -11.93
CA LEU A 5 10.51 5.50 -11.57
C LEU A 5 10.84 4.16 -10.92
N GLN A 6 11.99 3.55 -11.24
CA GLN A 6 12.40 2.30 -10.60
C GLN A 6 12.70 2.57 -9.14
N GLN A 7 13.56 3.55 -8.86
CA GLN A 7 13.92 3.92 -7.49
C GLN A 7 12.69 4.35 -6.69
N GLU A 8 11.84 5.21 -7.25
CA GLU A 8 10.61 5.67 -6.60
C GLU A 8 9.67 4.51 -6.25
N THR A 9 9.45 3.59 -7.20
CA THR A 9 8.57 2.44 -6.97
C THR A 9 9.17 1.49 -5.92
N THR A 10 10.48 1.25 -5.97
CA THR A 10 11.18 0.44 -4.97
C THR A 10 11.08 1.06 -3.59
N ASP A 11 11.29 2.37 -3.45
CA ASP A 11 11.21 3.08 -2.15
C ASP A 11 9.79 3.00 -1.57
N LEU A 12 8.76 3.15 -2.39
CA LEU A 12 7.36 2.99 -1.95
C LEU A 12 7.08 1.54 -1.52
N LEU A 13 7.52 0.55 -2.32
CA LEU A 13 7.33 -0.87 -2.01
C LEU A 13 8.00 -1.26 -0.69
N GLN A 14 9.24 -0.82 -0.46
CA GLN A 14 9.94 -1.08 0.79
C GLN A 14 9.20 -0.51 2.01
N GLN A 15 8.66 0.70 1.90
CA GLN A 15 7.88 1.31 2.97
C GLN A 15 6.57 0.54 3.24
N LEU A 16 5.88 0.10 2.18
CA LEU A 16 4.69 -0.75 2.31
C LEU A 16 5.00 -2.09 3.00
N ILE A 17 6.13 -2.73 2.67
CA ILE A 17 6.58 -3.96 3.34
C ILE A 17 6.84 -3.70 4.83
N ARG A 18 7.56 -2.62 5.16
CA ARG A 18 7.90 -2.23 6.54
C ARG A 18 6.68 -1.89 7.39
N ASN A 19 5.57 -1.50 6.77
CA ASN A 19 4.32 -1.28 7.51
C ASN A 19 3.78 -2.57 8.14
N ALA A 20 4.19 -3.76 7.68
CA ALA A 20 3.86 -5.04 8.28
C ALA A 20 2.35 -5.13 8.60
N CYS A 21 1.50 -4.89 7.61
CA CYS A 21 0.04 -4.91 7.78
C CYS A 21 -0.48 -6.35 7.92
N VAL A 22 -0.11 -7.03 9.01
CA VAL A 22 -0.38 -8.46 9.22
C VAL A 22 -1.80 -8.67 9.72
N ASN A 23 -2.63 -9.32 8.90
CA ASN A 23 -3.97 -9.74 9.25
C ASN A 23 -3.95 -11.21 9.70
N ASP A 24 -4.16 -11.44 10.99
CA ASP A 24 -4.16 -12.78 11.60
C ASP A 24 -5.57 -13.42 11.63
N GLY A 25 -6.54 -12.80 10.97
CA GLY A 25 -7.94 -13.21 10.94
C GLY A 25 -8.82 -12.53 11.99
N HIS A 26 -8.25 -11.80 12.95
CA HIS A 26 -9.03 -10.99 13.90
C HIS A 26 -9.35 -9.62 13.32
N VAL A 27 -10.51 -9.08 13.67
CA VAL A 27 -10.98 -7.77 13.17
C VAL A 27 -10.05 -6.62 13.57
N GLU A 28 -9.37 -6.73 14.71
CA GLU A 28 -8.43 -5.74 15.24
C GLU A 28 -7.00 -5.89 14.66
N SER A 29 -6.74 -6.90 13.83
CA SER A 29 -5.45 -7.12 13.16
C SER A 29 -5.37 -6.37 11.82
N GLY A 30 -4.32 -6.58 11.03
CA GLY A 30 -4.11 -5.90 9.75
C GLY A 30 -3.38 -4.57 9.97
N GLY A 31 -4.07 -3.57 10.52
CA GLY A 31 -3.47 -2.25 10.69
C GLY A 31 -3.13 -1.59 9.35
N GLU A 32 -3.97 -1.82 8.35
CA GLU A 32 -3.88 -1.30 6.98
C GLU A 32 -3.83 0.24 6.95
N ILE A 33 -4.28 0.90 8.03
CA ILE A 33 -4.16 2.35 8.22
C ILE A 33 -2.74 2.87 7.96
N ARG A 34 -1.69 2.13 8.35
CA ARG A 34 -0.29 2.55 8.11
C ARG A 34 0.02 2.67 6.62
N SER A 35 -0.45 1.71 5.83
CA SER A 35 -0.28 1.72 4.38
C SER A 35 -1.20 2.73 3.69
N VAL A 36 -2.41 2.95 4.22
CA VAL A 36 -3.30 4.01 3.73
C VAL A 36 -2.69 5.39 3.95
N GLU A 37 -2.16 5.68 5.14
CA GLU A 37 -1.50 6.95 5.45
C GLU A 37 -0.28 7.20 4.55
N LEU A 38 0.54 6.17 4.32
CA LEU A 38 1.67 6.23 3.40
C LEU A 38 1.21 6.53 1.96
N LEU A 39 0.16 5.84 1.48
CA LEU A 39 -0.35 6.03 0.12
C LEU A 39 -1.01 7.41 -0.06
N GLU A 40 -1.70 7.93 0.95
CA GLU A 40 -2.22 9.30 0.92
C GLU A 40 -1.10 10.32 0.84
N GLN A 41 -0.01 10.12 1.60
CA GLN A 41 1.16 10.99 1.50
C GLN A 41 1.80 10.91 0.11
N TYR A 42 1.96 9.70 -0.43
CA TYR A 42 2.54 9.48 -1.76
C TYR A 42 1.70 10.10 -2.88
N LEU A 43 0.36 10.01 -2.78
CA LEU A 43 -0.56 10.50 -3.80
C LEU A 43 -1.03 11.95 -3.60
N GLY A 44 -0.87 12.53 -2.40
CA GLY A 44 -1.52 13.80 -2.02
C GLY A 44 -1.22 14.98 -2.94
N ASP A 45 -0.02 15.05 -3.52
CA ASP A 45 0.40 16.16 -4.39
C ASP A 45 0.08 15.93 -5.88
N THR A 46 -0.55 14.82 -6.24
CA THR A 46 -0.81 14.44 -7.64
C THR A 46 -2.09 15.07 -8.22
N GLY A 47 -2.94 15.65 -7.37
CA GLY A 47 -4.26 16.18 -7.76
C GLY A 47 -5.35 15.12 -7.95
N LEU A 48 -5.09 13.88 -7.52
CA LEU A 48 -6.09 12.82 -7.45
C LEU A 48 -7.14 13.11 -6.38
N ASP A 49 -8.37 12.66 -6.63
CA ASP A 49 -9.40 12.62 -5.61
C ASP A 49 -9.17 11.38 -4.73
N LEU A 50 -8.91 11.61 -3.44
CA LEU A 50 -8.54 10.59 -2.46
C LEU A 50 -9.61 10.48 -1.39
N GLU A 51 -10.15 9.27 -1.21
CA GLU A 51 -11.16 8.99 -0.19
C GLU A 51 -10.76 7.80 0.67
N ARG A 52 -10.71 8.04 1.98
CA ARG A 52 -10.42 7.02 3.00
C ARG A 52 -11.71 6.42 3.53
N TYR A 53 -11.75 5.10 3.60
CA TYR A 53 -12.84 4.32 4.20
C TYR A 53 -12.31 3.50 5.37
N GLU A 54 -12.89 3.65 6.55
CA GLU A 54 -12.46 2.94 7.77
C GLU A 54 -13.65 2.23 8.44
N PRO A 55 -14.02 1.01 8.00
CA PRO A 55 -15.10 0.22 8.59
C PRO A 55 -14.88 -0.13 10.07
N LYS A 56 -13.63 -0.22 10.52
CA LYS A 56 -13.22 -0.47 11.91
C LYS A 56 -11.91 0.28 12.20
N PRO A 57 -11.65 0.67 13.46
CA PRO A 57 -10.39 1.32 13.83
C PRO A 57 -9.18 0.54 13.30
N GLY A 58 -8.33 1.20 12.52
CA GLY A 58 -7.12 0.62 11.93
C GLY A 58 -7.34 -0.19 10.64
N ARG A 59 -8.58 -0.53 10.28
CA ARG A 59 -8.96 -1.29 9.07
C ARG A 59 -9.37 -0.32 7.96
N ALA A 60 -8.41 0.37 7.39
CA ALA A 60 -8.67 1.39 6.39
C ALA A 60 -8.44 0.90 4.95
N SER A 61 -9.16 1.50 4.01
CA SER A 61 -8.93 1.39 2.56
C SER A 61 -8.87 2.77 1.94
N LEU A 62 -8.07 2.93 0.89
CA LEU A 62 -7.95 4.16 0.12
C LEU A 62 -8.53 3.96 -1.28
N VAL A 63 -9.39 4.88 -1.71
CA VAL A 63 -9.82 5.00 -3.10
C VAL A 63 -9.16 6.25 -3.68
N ALA A 64 -8.33 6.06 -4.71
CA ALA A 64 -7.77 7.16 -5.50
C ALA A 64 -8.45 7.17 -6.88
N ARG A 65 -8.90 8.35 -7.33
CA ARG A 65 -9.66 8.50 -8.56
C ARG A 65 -8.99 9.46 -9.54
N ILE A 66 -8.83 8.98 -10.78
CA ILE A 66 -8.55 9.79 -11.96
C ILE A 66 -9.87 9.96 -12.70
N GLU A 67 -10.32 11.20 -12.89
CA GLU A 67 -11.53 11.47 -13.68
C GLU A 67 -11.27 11.18 -15.16
N GLY A 68 -12.16 10.42 -15.79
CA GLY A 68 -12.09 10.10 -17.21
C GLY A 68 -12.47 11.31 -18.07
N SER A 69 -12.00 11.32 -19.32
CA SER A 69 -12.39 12.38 -20.27
C SER A 69 -13.80 12.21 -20.84
N ASP A 70 -14.39 11.02 -20.76
CA ASP A 70 -15.78 10.73 -21.17
C ASP A 70 -16.60 10.27 -19.96
N PRO A 71 -17.55 11.08 -19.47
CA PRO A 71 -18.38 10.74 -18.31
C PRO A 71 -19.38 9.60 -18.57
N ASN A 72 -19.55 9.16 -19.81
CA ASN A 72 -20.44 8.04 -20.17
C ASN A 72 -19.69 6.70 -20.34
N ALA A 73 -18.35 6.72 -20.28
CA ALA A 73 -17.56 5.50 -20.36
C ALA A 73 -17.71 4.68 -19.07
N PRO A 74 -17.63 3.34 -19.13
CA PRO A 74 -17.60 2.51 -17.93
C PRO A 74 -16.33 2.79 -17.11
N SER A 75 -16.44 2.68 -15.79
CA SER A 75 -15.29 2.83 -14.90
C SER A 75 -14.39 1.59 -14.94
N LEU A 76 -13.06 1.80 -14.89
CA LEU A 76 -12.07 0.76 -14.63
C LEU A 76 -11.66 0.81 -13.16
N LEU A 77 -11.74 -0.31 -12.46
CA LEU A 77 -11.29 -0.44 -11.08
C LEU A 77 -10.03 -1.30 -11.02
N LEU A 78 -8.94 -0.72 -10.53
CA LEU A 78 -7.73 -1.44 -10.13
C LEU A 78 -7.82 -1.71 -8.63
N MET A 79 -8.14 -2.94 -8.26
CA MET A 79 -8.34 -3.35 -6.87
C MET A 79 -7.18 -4.22 -6.39
N GLY A 80 -6.65 -3.90 -5.23
CA GLY A 80 -5.67 -4.69 -4.50
C GLY A 80 -5.97 -4.65 -3.00
N HIS A 81 -5.23 -5.44 -2.23
CA HIS A 81 -5.26 -5.43 -0.77
C HIS A 81 -3.87 -5.11 -0.23
N THR A 82 -3.81 -4.45 0.93
CA THR A 82 -2.56 -3.99 1.57
C THR A 82 -2.15 -4.85 2.76
N ASP A 83 -3.03 -5.72 3.24
CA ASP A 83 -2.75 -6.66 4.30
C ASP A 83 -2.01 -7.91 3.78
N VAL A 84 -1.24 -8.52 4.68
CA VAL A 84 -0.52 -9.76 4.44
C VAL A 84 -0.83 -10.76 5.54
N VAL A 85 -0.55 -12.03 5.27
CA VAL A 85 -0.71 -13.10 6.25
C VAL A 85 0.42 -13.09 7.29
N PRO A 86 0.22 -13.73 8.46
CA PRO A 86 1.30 -13.94 9.42
C PRO A 86 2.47 -14.72 8.82
N VAL A 87 3.67 -14.47 9.34
CA VAL A 87 4.91 -15.12 8.93
C VAL A 87 5.54 -15.87 10.10
N ASN A 88 6.32 -16.91 9.81
CA ASN A 88 7.20 -17.55 10.78
C ASN A 88 8.63 -17.00 10.58
N PRO A 89 9.15 -16.13 11.47
CA PRO A 89 10.46 -15.50 11.29
C PRO A 89 11.61 -16.50 11.16
N ASP A 90 11.54 -17.65 11.85
CA ASP A 90 12.60 -18.68 11.80
C ASP A 90 12.78 -19.29 10.41
N GLY A 91 11.80 -19.13 9.52
CA GLY A 91 11.84 -19.60 8.14
C GLY A 91 12.51 -18.64 7.15
N TRP A 92 12.91 -17.44 7.59
CA TRP A 92 13.45 -16.41 6.71
C TRP A 92 14.95 -16.21 6.88
N SER A 93 15.65 -16.03 5.76
CA SER A 93 17.07 -15.63 5.76
C SER A 93 17.29 -14.17 6.14
N HIS A 94 16.24 -13.35 5.99
CA HIS A 94 16.20 -11.91 6.21
C HIS A 94 14.97 -11.56 7.05
N ASP A 95 14.94 -10.40 7.70
CA ASP A 95 13.70 -9.97 8.39
C ASP A 95 12.58 -9.80 7.33
N PRO A 96 11.44 -10.51 7.46
CA PRO A 96 10.35 -10.52 6.48
C PRO A 96 9.71 -9.15 6.24
N PHE A 97 9.89 -8.20 7.16
CA PHE A 97 9.36 -6.85 7.06
C PHE A 97 10.46 -5.78 6.99
N SER A 98 11.73 -6.17 6.81
CA SER A 98 12.82 -5.21 6.64
C SER A 98 12.63 -4.31 5.42
N GLY A 99 12.05 -4.85 4.34
CA GLY A 99 12.04 -4.22 3.03
C GLY A 99 13.46 -3.88 2.58
N GLU A 100 14.45 -4.72 2.85
CA GLU A 100 15.81 -4.53 2.33
C GLU A 100 15.95 -5.04 0.89
N LEU A 101 16.88 -4.47 0.12
CA LEU A 101 17.32 -5.05 -1.15
C LEU A 101 18.50 -5.96 -0.85
N ASP A 102 18.50 -7.16 -1.41
CA ASP A 102 19.63 -8.07 -1.30
C ASP A 102 20.58 -7.92 -2.50
N GLU A 103 21.55 -8.81 -2.61
CA GLU A 103 22.54 -8.80 -3.70
C GLU A 103 21.91 -9.01 -5.11
N ASN A 104 20.67 -9.46 -5.18
CA ASN A 104 19.90 -9.73 -6.39
C ASN A 104 18.90 -8.61 -6.73
N GLY A 105 18.81 -7.56 -5.90
CA GLY A 105 17.86 -6.45 -6.03
C GLY A 105 16.57 -6.71 -5.28
#